data_AF-A0A4V2PQU7-F1
#
_entry.id   AF-A0A4V2PQU7-F1
#
_cell.length_a   1.000
_cell.length_b   1.000
_cell.length_c   1.000
_cell.angle_alpha   90.00
_cell.angle_beta   90.00
_cell.angle_gamma   90.00
#
_symmetry.space_group_name_H-M   'P 1'
#
loop_
_entity.id
_entity.type
_entity.pdbx_description
1 polymer ?
#
loop_
_entity_poly.entity_id
_entity_poly.type
_entity_poly.pdbx_seq_one_letter_code
_entity_poly.pdbx_strand_id
1 'polypeptide(L)'
;MTKLIVFISAILLLISGSDSKEKKIIALYSAISCPCAQWKVKDEKENIYLERENKKLPDADKLWDGKTLPFKVAVKGKFKPGKGIPKGYGTKGEPEAAKIFVYNQIEVLKK
;
A
#
# COMPACT_ATOMS: atom_id res chain seq x y z
N MET A 1 -19.61 -46.25 37.29
CA MET A 1 -18.42 -45.52 36.80
C MET A 1 -18.64 -45.21 35.32
N THR A 2 -19.24 -44.07 35.00
CA THR A 2 -19.70 -43.74 33.65
C THR A 2 -18.80 -42.65 33.09
N LYS A 3 -18.07 -42.96 32.02
CA LYS A 3 -17.04 -42.10 31.42
C LYS A 3 -17.70 -40.90 30.72
N LEU A 4 -17.30 -39.70 31.14
CA LEU A 4 -17.70 -38.43 30.53
C LEU A 4 -16.86 -38.22 29.26
N ILE A 5 -17.51 -38.24 28.10
CA ILE A 5 -16.88 -37.93 26.81
C ILE A 5 -16.92 -36.41 26.63
N VAL A 6 -15.75 -35.77 26.74
CA VAL A 6 -15.58 -34.33 26.48
C VAL A 6 -15.44 -34.13 24.97
N PHE A 7 -16.48 -33.55 24.36
CA PHE A 7 -16.42 -33.05 22.98
C PHE A 7 -15.60 -31.75 22.96
N ILE A 8 -14.30 -31.85 22.65
CA ILE A 8 -13.48 -30.67 22.36
C ILE A 8 -13.87 -30.19 20.96
N SER A 9 -14.66 -29.12 20.89
CA SER A 9 -14.87 -28.34 19.68
C SER A 9 -13.52 -27.82 19.20
N ALA A 10 -13.01 -28.44 18.13
CA ALA A 10 -11.92 -27.87 17.35
C ALA A 10 -12.47 -26.64 16.61
N ILE A 11 -12.40 -25.47 17.26
CA ILE A 11 -12.55 -24.18 16.60
C ILE A 11 -11.40 -24.07 15.60
N LEU A 12 -11.72 -24.34 14.34
CA LEU A 12 -10.85 -24.08 13.20
C LEU A 12 -10.69 -22.56 13.09
N LEU A 13 -9.64 -22.02 13.73
CA LEU A 13 -9.18 -20.66 13.48
C LEU A 13 -8.75 -20.58 12.01
N LEU A 14 -9.66 -20.11 11.15
CA LEU A 14 -9.36 -19.67 9.80
C LEU A 14 -8.46 -18.44 9.89
N ILE A 15 -7.16 -18.69 10.01
CA ILE A 15 -6.13 -17.67 9.80
C ILE A 15 -6.14 -17.38 8.29
N SER A 16 -7.02 -16.48 7.86
CA SER A 16 -6.95 -15.86 6.53
C SER A 16 -5.79 -14.87 6.53
N GLY A 17 -4.56 -15.40 6.66
CA GLY A 17 -3.34 -14.65 6.48
C GLY A 17 -3.17 -14.36 4.99
N SER A 18 -3.71 -13.22 4.53
CA SER A 18 -3.29 -12.67 3.24
C SER A 18 -1.77 -12.49 3.30
N ASP A 19 -1.07 -13.29 2.51
CA ASP A 19 0.37 -13.46 2.52
C ASP A 19 1.05 -12.16 2.04
N SER A 20 1.10 -11.16 2.93
CA SER A 20 1.64 -9.82 2.68
C SER A 20 3.16 -9.85 2.80
N LYS A 21 3.79 -10.71 1.99
CA LYS A 21 5.25 -10.79 1.93
C LYS A 21 5.81 -9.46 1.49
N GLU A 22 6.81 -9.01 2.23
CA GLU A 22 7.53 -7.79 1.92
C GLU A 22 8.21 -7.92 0.55
N LYS A 23 8.11 -6.89 -0.28
CA LYS A 23 8.71 -6.83 -1.61
C LYS A 23 9.22 -5.44 -1.93
N LYS A 24 10.15 -5.35 -2.90
CA LYS A 24 10.58 -4.08 -3.50
C LYS A 24 9.81 -3.87 -4.80
N ILE A 25 9.20 -2.69 -4.98
CA ILE A 25 8.52 -2.30 -6.22
C ILE A 25 9.10 -0.98 -6.74
N ILE A 26 9.00 -0.77 -8.05
CA ILE A 26 9.27 0.53 -8.68
C ILE A 26 7.91 1.16 -9.00
N ALA A 27 7.72 2.38 -8.51
CA ALA A 27 6.51 3.16 -8.73
C ALA A 27 6.82 4.42 -9.54
N LEU A 28 6.02 4.65 -10.58
CA LEU A 28 6.10 5.83 -11.45
C LEU A 28 4.99 6.80 -11.05
N TYR A 29 5.34 8.08 -10.89
CA TYR A 29 4.37 9.13 -10.63
C TYR A 29 3.61 9.49 -11.92
N SER A 30 2.28 9.49 -11.86
CA SER A 30 1.43 9.67 -13.05
C SER A 30 1.05 11.13 -13.35
N ALA A 31 1.29 12.07 -12.43
CA ALA A 31 0.93 13.49 -12.56
C ALA A 31 -0.49 13.73 -13.12
N ILE A 32 -1.49 13.07 -12.54
CA ILE A 32 -2.89 13.14 -12.99
C ILE A 32 -3.67 14.16 -12.15
N SER A 33 -4.61 14.87 -12.79
CA SER A 33 -5.44 15.88 -12.13
C SER A 33 -6.52 15.32 -11.20
N CYS A 34 -6.81 14.02 -11.30
CA CYS A 34 -7.83 13.33 -10.51
C CYS A 34 -7.37 13.18 -9.04
N PRO A 35 -8.27 13.29 -8.04
CA PRO A 35 -7.97 13.03 -6.63
C PRO A 35 -7.59 11.57 -6.29
N CYS A 36 -7.49 10.68 -7.28
CA CYS A 36 -7.20 9.26 -7.09
C CYS A 36 -5.70 8.97 -6.83
N ALA A 37 -5.42 7.69 -6.68
CA ALA A 37 -4.08 7.12 -6.57
C ALA A 37 -3.16 7.55 -7.73
N GLN A 38 -1.97 8.03 -7.40
CA GLN A 38 -1.05 8.66 -8.35
C GLN A 38 0.04 7.71 -8.89
N TRP A 39 0.25 6.56 -8.26
CA TRP A 39 1.43 5.73 -8.51
C TRP A 39 1.14 4.54 -9.41
N LYS A 40 1.79 4.49 -10.57
CA LYS A 40 1.71 3.36 -11.48
C LYS A 40 2.80 2.34 -11.16
N VAL A 41 2.41 1.07 -11.04
CA VAL A 41 3.30 -0.08 -10.88
C VAL A 41 3.06 -1.04 -12.05
N LYS A 42 4.12 -1.62 -12.61
CA LYS A 42 4.09 -2.40 -13.86
C LYS A 42 3.01 -3.50 -13.87
N ASP A 43 2.89 -4.25 -12.77
CA ASP A 43 2.00 -5.40 -12.67
C ASP A 43 0.63 -5.06 -12.04
N GLU A 44 0.38 -3.76 -11.82
CA GLU A 44 -0.88 -3.28 -11.27
C GLU A 44 -1.74 -2.65 -12.37
N LYS A 45 -2.98 -3.13 -12.49
CA LYS A 45 -3.94 -2.64 -13.50
C LYS A 45 -4.27 -1.16 -13.27
N GLU A 46 -4.58 -0.82 -12.02
CA GLU A 46 -4.90 0.53 -11.57
C GLU A 46 -3.68 1.18 -10.90
N ASN A 47 -3.75 2.49 -10.72
CA ASN A 47 -2.80 3.18 -9.85
C ASN A 47 -3.02 2.79 -8.39
N ILE A 48 -1.96 2.92 -7.60
CA ILE A 48 -1.95 2.58 -6.18
C ILE A 48 -1.57 3.79 -5.34
N TYR A 49 -1.85 3.72 -4.05
CA TYR A 49 -1.31 4.64 -3.05
C TYR A 49 0.01 4.11 -2.50
N LEU A 50 0.93 5.03 -2.19
CA LEU A 50 2.10 4.75 -1.37
C LEU A 50 1.89 5.37 0.01
N GLU A 51 1.84 4.55 1.05
CA GLU A 51 1.67 5.02 2.43
C GLU A 51 2.95 4.76 3.24
N ARG A 52 3.48 5.79 3.90
CA ARG A 52 4.62 5.61 4.81
C ARG A 52 4.20 4.76 6.01
N GLU A 53 5.01 3.76 6.37
CA GLU A 53 4.77 2.96 7.58
C GLU A 53 4.83 3.82 8.85
N ASN A 54 5.63 4.88 8.85
CA ASN A 54 5.75 5.81 9.96
C ASN A 54 6.17 7.22 9.50
N LYS A 55 5.99 8.21 10.39
CA LYS A 55 6.27 9.64 10.10
C LYS A 55 7.75 9.99 9.89
N LYS A 56 8.70 9.08 10.17
CA LYS A 56 10.14 9.33 9.94
C LYS A 56 10.54 9.13 8.48
N LEU A 57 9.70 8.45 7.69
CA LEU A 57 9.91 8.27 6.26
C LEU A 57 9.36 9.46 5.47
N PRO A 58 10.05 9.90 4.41
CA PRO A 58 9.56 11.00 3.59
C PRO A 58 8.27 10.61 2.89
N ASP A 59 7.41 11.60 2.68
CA ASP A 59 6.13 11.43 2.00
C ASP A 59 6.32 11.34 0.48
N ALA A 60 6.10 10.16 -0.10
CA ALA A 60 6.29 9.91 -1.53
C ALA A 60 5.58 10.96 -2.42
N ASP A 61 4.36 11.36 -2.06
CA ASP A 61 3.56 12.31 -2.84
C ASP A 61 4.13 13.74 -2.82
N LYS A 62 5.06 14.03 -1.91
CA LYS A 62 5.74 15.33 -1.77
C LYS A 62 7.17 15.32 -2.30
N LEU A 63 7.66 14.19 -2.82
CA LEU A 63 9.03 14.08 -3.33
C LEU A 63 9.17 14.60 -4.76
N TRP A 64 8.08 14.72 -5.51
CA TRP A 64 8.10 15.28 -6.86
C TRP A 64 8.23 16.81 -6.81
N ASP A 65 9.05 17.39 -7.69
CA ASP A 65 9.32 18.83 -7.76
C ASP A 65 8.24 19.64 -8.50
N GLY A 66 7.22 18.96 -9.05
CA GLY A 66 6.16 19.57 -9.84
C GLY A 66 6.52 19.87 -11.29
N LYS A 67 7.72 19.49 -11.76
CA LYS A 67 8.25 19.88 -13.08
C LYS A 67 8.86 18.72 -13.87
N THR A 68 9.57 17.81 -13.21
CA THR A 68 10.43 16.85 -13.89
C THR A 68 9.78 15.48 -13.97
N LEU A 69 9.59 14.96 -15.17
CA LEU A 69 9.08 13.62 -15.45
C LEU A 69 10.03 12.89 -16.41
N PRO A 70 10.19 11.56 -16.29
CA PRO A 70 9.47 10.66 -15.39
C PRO A 70 10.04 10.65 -13.96
N PHE A 71 9.18 10.85 -12.95
CA PHE A 71 9.56 10.74 -11.55
C PHE A 71 9.31 9.33 -11.01
N LYS A 72 10.35 8.67 -10.51
CA LYS A 72 10.29 7.26 -10.06
C LYS A 72 10.88 7.08 -8.67
N VAL A 73 10.23 6.22 -7.90
CA VAL A 73 10.73 5.75 -6.60
C VAL A 73 10.82 4.23 -6.57
N ALA A 74 11.82 3.72 -5.86
CA ALA A 74 11.87 2.33 -5.42
C ALA A 74 11.42 2.28 -3.97
N VAL A 75 10.44 1.43 -3.65
CA VAL A 75 9.94 1.28 -2.28
C VAL A 75 9.97 -0.17 -1.85
N LYS A 76 10.34 -0.42 -0.59
CA LYS A 76 10.26 -1.73 0.06
C LYS A 76 9.11 -1.72 1.05
N GLY A 77 8.31 -2.78 1.06
CA GLY A 77 7.13 -2.85 1.92
C GLY A 77 6.13 -3.91 1.47
N LYS A 78 4.85 -3.71 1.78
CA LYS A 78 3.79 -4.68 1.49
C LYS A 78 2.46 -4.01 1.18
N PHE A 79 1.61 -4.73 0.44
CA PHE A 79 0.23 -4.29 0.22
C PHE A 79 -0.61 -4.51 1.49
N LYS A 80 -1.43 -3.52 1.84
CA LYS A 80 -2.53 -3.72 2.80
C LYS A 80 -3.59 -4.65 2.18
N PRO A 81 -4.31 -5.44 3.00
CA PRO A 81 -5.46 -6.19 2.52
C PRO A 81 -6.56 -5.25 2.06
N GLY A 82 -7.18 -5.56 0.92
CA GLY A 82 -8.26 -4.78 0.34
C GLY A 82 -7.82 -3.46 -0.32
N LYS A 83 -8.82 -2.70 -0.79
CA LYS A 83 -8.65 -1.32 -1.28
C LYS A 83 -9.00 -0.34 -0.16
N GLY A 84 -8.40 0.85 -0.19
CA GLY A 84 -8.68 1.91 0.77
C GLY A 84 -8.03 3.23 0.38
N ILE A 85 -8.02 4.16 1.32
CA ILE A 85 -7.42 5.50 1.17
C ILE A 85 -6.43 5.69 2.34
N PRO A 86 -5.19 6.15 2.09
CA PRO A 86 -4.22 6.41 3.16
C PRO A 86 -4.75 7.43 4.17
N LYS A 87 -4.40 7.23 5.44
CA LYS A 87 -4.80 8.18 6.49
C LYS A 87 -4.15 9.54 6.24
N GLY A 88 -4.97 10.59 6.16
CA GLY A 88 -4.50 11.96 5.94
C GLY A 88 -3.97 12.21 4.53
N TYR A 89 -4.41 11.42 3.53
CA TYR A 89 -4.11 11.67 2.13
C TYR A 89 -4.66 13.04 1.71
N GLY A 90 -3.75 13.96 1.36
CA GLY A 90 -4.10 15.32 0.96
C GLY A 90 -4.44 15.36 -0.51
N THR A 91 -5.67 15.74 -0.86
CA THR A 91 -6.14 15.77 -2.25
C THR A 91 -6.95 17.04 -2.53
N LYS A 92 -7.11 17.36 -3.81
CA LYS A 92 -7.91 18.50 -4.29
C LYS A 92 -9.41 18.16 -4.44
N GLY A 93 -9.84 16.95 -4.05
CA GLY A 93 -11.22 16.47 -4.15
C GLY A 93 -11.44 15.20 -3.33
N GLU A 94 -12.47 14.43 -3.68
CA GLU A 94 -12.79 13.16 -3.00
C GLU A 94 -11.93 12.01 -3.55
N PRO A 95 -11.05 11.39 -2.75
CA PRO A 95 -10.24 10.26 -3.20
C PRO A 95 -11.06 8.98 -3.36
N GLU A 96 -10.67 8.16 -4.34
CA GLU A 96 -11.24 6.82 -4.55
C GLU A 96 -10.40 5.73 -3.88
N ALA A 97 -11.04 4.66 -3.42
CA ALA A 97 -10.35 3.54 -2.80
C ALA A 97 -9.51 2.77 -3.83
N ALA A 98 -8.21 2.60 -3.55
CA ALA A 98 -7.27 1.84 -4.38
C ALA A 98 -6.41 0.91 -3.53
N LYS A 99 -5.56 0.09 -4.17
CA LYS A 99 -4.57 -0.68 -3.43
C LYS A 99 -3.61 0.26 -2.72
N ILE A 100 -3.22 -0.08 -1.50
CA ILE A 100 -2.25 0.69 -0.71
C ILE A 100 -1.00 -0.16 -0.51
N PHE A 101 0.13 0.34 -0.97
CA PHE A 101 1.43 -0.22 -0.66
C PHE A 101 2.05 0.57 0.49
N VAL A 102 2.18 -0.07 1.66
CA VAL A 102 2.81 0.52 2.83
C VAL A 102 4.30 0.27 2.76
N TYR A 103 5.09 1.33 2.67
CA TYR A 103 6.55 1.23 2.56
C TYR A 103 7.26 1.57 3.86
N ASN A 104 8.32 0.81 4.14
CA ASN A 104 9.25 1.05 5.24
C ASN A 104 10.62 1.58 4.75
N GLN A 105 10.85 1.58 3.44
CA GLN A 105 12.01 2.19 2.78
C GLN A 105 11.60 2.80 1.44
N ILE A 106 12.24 3.91 1.07
CA ILE A 106 12.01 4.64 -0.18
C ILE A 106 13.31 5.24 -0.70
N GLU A 107 13.50 5.14 -2.02
CA GLU A 107 14.66 5.63 -2.76
C GLU A 107 14.18 6.34 -4.03
N VAL A 108 14.64 7.56 -4.29
CA VAL A 108 14.34 8.28 -5.53
C VAL A 108 15.33 7.82 -6.60
N LEU A 109 14.83 7.23 -7.70
CA LEU A 109 15.68 6.62 -8.73
C LEU A 109 16.03 7.60 -9.86
N LYS A 110 15.16 8.57 -10.14
CA LYS A 110 15.37 9.58 -11.17
C LYS A 110 14.55 10.82 -10.83
N LYS A 111 15.23 11.96 -10.71
CA LYS A 111 14.61 13.28 -10.71
C LYS A 111 14.54 13.75 -12.15
#